data_AF-A0A7J4VUX0-F1
#
_entry.id   AF-A0A7J4VUX0-F1
#
_cell.length_a   1.000
_cell.length_b   1.000
_cell.length_c   1.000
_cell.angle_alpha   90.00
_cell.angle_beta   90.00
_cell.angle_gamma   90.00
#
_symmetry.space_group_name_H-M   'P 1'
#
loop_
_entity.id
_entity.type
_entity.pdbx_description
1 polymer ?
#
loop_
_entity_poly.entity_id
_entity_poly.type
_entity_poly.pdbx_seq_one_letter_code
_entity_poly.pdbx_strand_id
1 'polypeptide(L)'
;MAKIGGARAGAGRKPGSLNQRTVEMAAEILGSGKSPLAYLLEVMMDETAEQKRRDWAAEKAAAYLHPRPAPIPRSINIEMPAVGNASEVAAAIGVVVDAVAGGKVSPSEGQSLVSILEAQRKAIETEDIVKRLDDLEARLGDRKRGTND
;
A
#
# COMPACT_ATOMS: atom_id res chain seq x y z
N MET A 1 -30.49 -39.21 4.96
CA MET A 1 -30.11 -37.91 4.38
C MET A 1 -28.58 -37.80 4.38
N ALA A 2 -27.97 -37.75 3.20
CA ALA A 2 -26.52 -37.67 3.05
C ALA A 2 -26.01 -36.31 3.53
N LYS A 3 -25.03 -36.32 4.43
CA LYS A 3 -24.40 -35.12 5.02
C LYS A 3 -23.43 -34.54 3.99
N ILE A 4 -23.90 -33.56 3.22
CA ILE A 4 -23.10 -32.91 2.16
C ILE A 4 -21.96 -32.13 2.84
N GLY A 5 -20.72 -32.54 2.58
CA GLY A 5 -19.52 -31.93 3.15
C GLY A 5 -19.23 -30.55 2.57
N GLY A 6 -19.71 -29.50 3.24
CA GLY A 6 -19.33 -28.12 2.93
C GLY A 6 -17.96 -27.74 3.52
N ALA A 7 -17.28 -26.78 2.89
CA ALA A 7 -16.01 -26.23 3.37
C ALA A 7 -16.15 -25.68 4.79
N ARG A 8 -15.27 -26.10 5.71
CA ARG A 8 -15.25 -25.61 7.09
C ARG A 8 -14.56 -24.25 7.17
N ALA A 9 -14.85 -23.46 8.21
CA ALA A 9 -14.09 -22.25 8.48
C ALA A 9 -12.60 -22.59 8.67
N GLY A 10 -11.72 -21.99 7.87
CA GLY A 10 -10.29 -22.32 7.81
C GLY A 10 -9.93 -23.51 6.93
N ALA A 11 -10.89 -24.12 6.23
CA ALA A 11 -10.62 -25.13 5.22
C ALA A 11 -10.13 -24.47 3.92
N GLY A 12 -9.02 -24.98 3.40
CA GLY A 12 -8.39 -24.48 2.18
C GLY A 12 -6.95 -24.06 2.40
N ARG A 13 -6.28 -23.78 1.30
CA ARG A 13 -4.89 -23.35 1.30
C ARG A 13 -4.81 -21.89 1.76
N LYS A 14 -3.91 -21.58 2.71
CA LYS A 14 -3.79 -20.23 3.30
C LYS A 14 -3.57 -19.17 2.22
N PRO A 15 -4.27 -18.02 2.26
CA PRO A 15 -4.07 -16.94 1.30
C PRO A 15 -2.62 -16.47 1.33
N GLY A 16 -2.01 -16.29 0.16
CA GLY A 16 -0.60 -15.91 0.00
C GLY A 16 0.40 -17.07 0.01
N SER A 17 -0.02 -18.30 0.30
CA SER A 17 0.88 -19.45 0.16
C SER A 17 1.23 -19.67 -1.32
N LEU A 18 2.51 -19.91 -1.61
CA LEU A 18 3.01 -20.17 -2.95
C LEU A 18 2.46 -21.49 -3.50
N ASN A 19 2.39 -21.59 -4.84
CA ASN A 19 1.96 -22.82 -5.49
C ASN A 19 2.90 -23.96 -5.12
N GLN A 20 2.36 -25.15 -4.83
CA GLN A 20 3.16 -26.31 -4.42
C GLN A 20 4.29 -26.55 -5.44
N ARG A 21 3.96 -26.46 -6.74
CA ARG A 21 4.93 -26.55 -7.84
C ARG A 21 6.01 -25.45 -7.80
N THR A 22 5.68 -24.25 -7.35
CA THR A 22 6.64 -23.13 -7.19
C THR A 22 7.55 -23.36 -5.99
N VAL A 23 7.01 -23.92 -4.90
CA VAL A 23 7.79 -24.27 -3.70
C VAL A 23 8.73 -25.43 -3.99
N GLU A 24 8.27 -26.46 -4.70
CA GLU A 24 9.07 -27.60 -5.13
C GLU A 24 10.17 -27.17 -6.10
N MET A 25 9.86 -26.35 -7.11
CA MET A 25 10.86 -25.77 -8.01
C MET A 25 11.88 -24.90 -7.25
N ALA A 26 11.43 -24.09 -6.28
CA ALA A 26 12.35 -23.30 -5.46
C ALA A 26 13.23 -24.19 -4.57
N ALA A 27 12.68 -25.26 -4.00
CA ALA A 27 13.42 -26.23 -3.18
C ALA A 27 14.41 -27.05 -4.02
N GLU A 28 14.05 -27.43 -5.25
CA GLU A 28 14.93 -28.10 -6.20
C GLU A 28 16.05 -27.18 -6.70
N ILE A 29 15.74 -25.90 -6.97
CA ILE A 29 16.73 -24.87 -7.29
C ILE A 29 17.69 -24.63 -6.12
N LEU A 30 17.19 -24.64 -4.88
CA LEU A 30 18.01 -24.50 -3.67
C LEU A 30 18.81 -25.79 -3.37
N GLY A 31 18.30 -26.97 -3.74
CA GLY A 31 18.93 -28.27 -3.49
C GLY A 31 19.91 -28.74 -4.58
N SER A 32 19.78 -28.26 -5.82
CA SER A 32 20.64 -28.61 -6.98
C SER A 32 21.97 -27.86 -7.02
N GLY A 33 22.23 -26.97 -6.05
CA GLY A 33 23.51 -26.31 -5.85
C GLY A 33 23.80 -25.11 -6.77
N LYS A 34 22.98 -24.87 -7.81
CA LYS A 34 23.09 -23.65 -8.63
C LYS A 34 21.71 -23.12 -9.01
N SER A 35 21.43 -21.88 -8.58
CA SER A 35 20.26 -21.17 -9.04
C SER A 35 20.38 -20.78 -10.52
N PRO A 36 19.26 -20.54 -11.23
CA PRO A 36 19.31 -20.03 -12.59
C PRO A 36 20.17 -18.75 -12.71
N LEU A 37 20.11 -17.86 -11.72
CA LEU A 37 20.96 -16.67 -11.68
C LEU A 37 22.44 -17.04 -11.49
N ALA A 38 22.76 -17.97 -10.59
CA ALA A 38 24.14 -18.44 -10.39
C ALA A 38 24.74 -19.03 -11.67
N TYR A 39 23.97 -19.84 -12.41
CA TYR A 39 24.39 -20.35 -13.71
C TYR A 39 24.64 -19.24 -14.74
N LEU A 40 23.75 -18.25 -14.83
CA LEU A 40 23.95 -17.11 -15.74
C LEU A 40 25.19 -16.30 -15.38
N LEU A 41 25.46 -16.09 -14.09
CA LEU A 41 26.66 -15.39 -13.63
C LEU A 41 27.94 -16.16 -13.98
N GLU A 42 27.95 -17.48 -13.82
CA GLU A 42 29.10 -18.31 -14.23
C GLU A 42 29.35 -18.24 -15.73
N VAL A 43 28.31 -18.38 -16.55
CA VAL A 43 28.42 -18.29 -18.02
C VAL A 43 28.90 -16.91 -18.47
N MET A 44 28.43 -15.84 -17.81
CA MET A 44 28.85 -14.46 -18.11
C MET A 44 30.34 -14.24 -17.80
N MET A 45 30.84 -14.86 -16.73
CA MET A 45 32.22 -14.75 -16.24
C MET A 45 33.20 -15.71 -16.91
N ASP A 46 32.72 -16.74 -17.63
CA ASP A 46 33.56 -17.68 -18.37
C ASP A 46 34.10 -17.07 -19.67
N GLU A 47 35.39 -16.73 -19.69
CA GLU A 47 36.08 -16.15 -20.86
C GLU A 47 36.24 -17.13 -22.03
N THR A 48 36.10 -18.44 -21.79
CA THR A 48 36.21 -19.47 -22.84
C THR A 48 34.88 -19.71 -23.56
N ALA A 49 33.78 -19.21 -23.01
CA ALA A 49 32.47 -19.31 -23.62
C ALA A 49 32.33 -18.38 -24.84
N GLU A 50 31.50 -18.77 -25.81
CA GLU A 50 31.18 -17.93 -26.96
C GLU A 50 30.62 -16.57 -26.52
N GLN A 51 31.12 -15.48 -27.11
CA GLN A 51 30.73 -14.11 -26.75
C GLN A 51 29.20 -13.92 -26.74
N LYS A 52 28.49 -14.47 -27.73
CA LYS A 52 27.02 -14.39 -27.82
C LYS A 52 26.31 -15.04 -26.64
N ARG A 53 26.86 -16.13 -26.10
CA ARG A 53 26.32 -16.82 -24.92
C ARG A 53 26.55 -15.99 -23.65
N ARG A 54 27.71 -15.34 -23.55
CA ARG A 54 28.05 -14.42 -22.45
C ARG A 54 27.14 -13.20 -22.46
N ASP A 55 26.93 -12.60 -23.62
CA ASP A 55 26.05 -11.43 -23.80
C ASP A 55 24.60 -11.77 -23.45
N TRP A 56 24.11 -12.94 -23.88
CA TRP A 56 22.79 -13.44 -23.50
C TRP A 56 22.65 -13.62 -21.98
N ALA A 57 23.67 -14.20 -21.33
CA ALA A 57 23.66 -14.39 -19.89
C ALA A 57 23.64 -13.05 -19.14
N ALA A 58 24.44 -12.08 -19.59
CA ALA A 58 24.46 -10.72 -19.07
C ALA A 58 23.10 -10.03 -19.21
N GLU A 59 22.46 -10.10 -20.38
CA GLU A 59 21.12 -9.54 -20.63
C GLU A 59 20.08 -10.10 -19.65
N LYS A 60 20.08 -11.42 -19.43
CA LYS A 60 19.12 -12.06 -18.51
C LYS A 60 19.42 -11.77 -17.05
N ALA A 61 20.69 -11.67 -16.65
CA ALA A 61 21.09 -11.33 -15.29
C ALA A 61 20.88 -9.85 -14.94
N ALA A 62 20.98 -8.94 -15.93
CA ALA A 62 20.86 -7.49 -15.73
C ALA A 62 19.55 -7.08 -15.02
N ALA A 63 18.46 -7.79 -15.28
CA ALA A 63 17.16 -7.55 -14.65
C ALA A 63 17.15 -7.72 -13.12
N TYR A 64 18.11 -8.46 -12.57
CA TYR A 64 18.22 -8.77 -11.14
C TYR A 64 19.36 -8.02 -10.44
N LEU A 65 20.39 -7.62 -11.19
CA LEU A 65 21.56 -6.90 -10.67
C LEU A 65 21.33 -5.38 -10.63
N HIS A 66 20.58 -4.84 -11.60
CA HIS A 66 20.27 -3.42 -11.64
C HIS A 66 18.89 -3.19 -11.03
N PRO A 67 18.79 -2.36 -9.97
CA PRO A 67 17.49 -1.89 -9.50
C PRO A 67 16.74 -1.29 -10.68
N ARG A 68 15.60 -1.89 -11.05
CA ARG A 68 14.69 -1.25 -12.00
C ARG A 68 14.24 0.06 -11.36
N PRO A 69 14.35 1.21 -12.05
CA PRO A 69 13.80 2.45 -11.53
C PRO A 69 12.36 2.21 -11.12
N ALA A 70 12.00 2.59 -9.89
CA ALA A 70 10.63 2.52 -9.45
C ALA A 70 9.78 3.35 -10.43
N PRO A 71 8.58 2.88 -10.84
CA PRO A 71 7.69 3.68 -11.65
C PRO A 71 7.48 5.04 -10.98
N ILE A 72 7.80 6.12 -11.70
CA ILE A 72 7.58 7.48 -11.20
C ILE A 72 6.06 7.67 -11.08
N PRO A 73 5.54 8.05 -9.90
CA PRO A 73 4.11 8.29 -9.75
C PRO A 73 3.66 9.41 -10.69
N ARG A 74 2.55 9.18 -11.39
CA ARG A 74 2.00 10.15 -12.34
C ARG A 74 1.29 11.28 -11.61
N SER A 75 1.37 12.49 -12.16
CA SER A 75 0.50 13.56 -11.73
C SER A 75 -0.95 13.25 -12.12
N ILE A 76 -1.87 13.45 -11.17
CA ILE A 76 -3.31 13.29 -11.37
C ILE A 76 -4.00 14.61 -11.09
N ASN A 77 -5.08 14.88 -11.83
CA ASN A 77 -5.93 16.03 -11.58
C ASN A 77 -7.28 15.52 -11.07
N ILE A 78 -7.65 15.94 -9.86
CA ILE A 78 -8.92 15.60 -9.21
C ILE A 78 -9.53 16.91 -8.77
N GLU A 79 -10.75 17.17 -9.25
CA GLU A 79 -11.55 18.29 -8.75
C GLU A 79 -12.06 17.91 -7.36
N MET A 80 -11.52 18.59 -6.35
CA MET A 80 -11.88 18.34 -4.96
C MET A 80 -12.94 19.36 -4.50
N PRO A 81 -13.95 18.93 -3.72
CA PRO A 81 -14.86 19.86 -3.08
C PRO A 81 -14.11 20.71 -2.04
N ALA A 82 -14.68 21.85 -1.66
CA ALA A 82 -14.13 22.65 -0.56
C ALA A 82 -14.13 21.82 0.74
N VAL A 83 -13.02 21.88 1.47
CA VAL A 83 -12.82 21.17 2.74
C VAL A 83 -12.57 22.19 3.84
N GLY A 84 -13.65 22.77 4.37
CA GLY A 84 -13.62 23.74 5.46
C GLY A 84 -13.98 23.15 6.82
N ASN A 85 -14.67 22.01 6.87
CA ASN A 85 -15.03 21.33 8.13
C ASN A 85 -14.92 19.80 8.04
N ALA A 86 -15.00 19.13 9.20
CA ALA A 86 -14.85 17.68 9.31
C ALA A 86 -15.90 16.88 8.52
N SER A 87 -17.13 17.41 8.37
CA SER A 87 -18.19 16.79 7.57
C SER A 87 -17.94 16.86 6.07
N GLU A 88 -17.34 17.96 5.58
CA GLU A 88 -16.99 18.14 4.16
C GLU A 88 -15.84 17.20 3.72
N VAL A 89 -14.97 16.80 4.65
CA VAL A 89 -13.94 15.78 4.37
C VAL A 89 -14.56 14.46 3.91
N ALA A 90 -15.73 14.08 4.43
CA ALA A 90 -16.40 12.85 4.01
C ALA A 90 -16.83 12.90 2.54
N ALA A 91 -17.32 14.05 2.08
CA ALA A 91 -17.66 14.26 0.67
C ALA A 91 -16.41 14.19 -0.24
N ALA A 92 -15.30 14.78 0.22
CA ALA A 92 -14.01 14.69 -0.47
C ALA A 92 -13.51 13.24 -0.62
N ILE A 93 -13.66 12.41 0.43
CA ILE A 93 -13.33 10.99 0.36
C ILE A 93 -14.21 10.26 -0.67
N GLY A 94 -15.50 10.60 -0.74
CA GLY A 94 -16.41 10.06 -1.76
C GLY A 94 -15.91 10.31 -3.20
N VAL A 95 -15.46 11.52 -3.50
CA VAL A 95 -14.88 11.86 -4.82
C VAL A 95 -13.65 11.02 -5.13
N VAL A 96 -12.79 10.76 -4.14
CA VAL A 96 -11.62 9.89 -4.32
C VAL A 96 -12.05 8.45 -4.61
N VAL A 97 -13.06 7.93 -3.90
CA VAL A 97 -13.60 6.58 -4.13
C VAL A 97 -14.18 6.46 -5.54
N ASP A 98 -14.95 7.45 -5.99
CA ASP A 98 -15.51 7.48 -7.34
C ASP A 98 -14.41 7.55 -8.42
N ALA A 99 -13.35 8.32 -8.17
CA ALA A 99 -12.20 8.40 -9.07
C ALA A 99 -11.44 7.07 -9.19
N VAL A 100 -11.34 6.32 -8.09
CA VAL A 100 -10.76 4.97 -8.07
C VAL A 100 -11.67 3.98 -8.78
N ALA A 101 -12.97 4.00 -8.49
CA ALA A 101 -13.96 3.13 -9.14
C ALA A 101 -14.04 3.37 -10.66
N GLY A 102 -13.90 4.62 -11.09
CA GLY A 102 -13.85 5.02 -12.49
C GLY A 102 -12.49 4.77 -13.18
N GLY A 103 -11.50 4.21 -12.47
CA GLY A 103 -10.18 3.90 -13.03
C GLY A 103 -9.29 5.10 -13.36
N LYS A 104 -9.66 6.31 -12.92
CA LYS A 104 -8.84 7.53 -13.11
C LYS A 104 -7.63 7.55 -12.18
N VAL A 105 -7.75 6.87 -11.04
CA VAL A 105 -6.77 6.80 -9.94
C VAL A 105 -6.58 5.34 -9.56
N SER A 106 -5.35 4.91 -9.30
CA SER A 106 -5.07 3.56 -8.80
C SER A 106 -5.51 3.40 -7.34
N PRO A 107 -5.80 2.17 -6.87
CA PRO A 107 -6.11 1.94 -5.44
C PRO A 107 -5.00 2.43 -4.49
N SER A 108 -3.73 2.31 -4.87
CA SER A 108 -2.59 2.79 -4.07
C SER A 108 -2.54 4.33 -3.98
N GLU A 109 -2.84 5.02 -5.07
CA GLU A 109 -2.93 6.49 -5.07
C GLU A 109 -4.14 6.96 -4.26
N GLY A 110 -5.29 6.30 -4.41
CA GLY A 110 -6.50 6.59 -3.62
C GLY A 110 -6.26 6.45 -2.12
N GLN A 111 -5.58 5.38 -1.69
CA GLN A 111 -5.20 5.19 -0.30
C GLN A 111 -4.33 6.34 0.23
N SER A 112 -3.40 6.82 -0.59
CA SER A 112 -2.52 7.94 -0.24
C SER A 112 -3.33 9.24 -0.10
N LEU A 113 -4.27 9.51 -1.00
CA LEU A 113 -5.15 10.68 -0.94
C LEU A 113 -6.06 10.67 0.28
N VAL A 114 -6.68 9.53 0.59
CA VAL A 114 -7.54 9.37 1.77
C VAL A 114 -6.73 9.62 3.05
N SER A 115 -5.47 9.18 3.11
CA SER A 115 -4.62 9.43 4.28
C SER A 115 -4.37 10.93 4.53
N ILE A 116 -4.23 11.71 3.47
CA ILE A 116 -4.07 13.18 3.54
C ILE A 116 -5.37 13.82 4.04
N LEU A 117 -6.51 13.38 3.51
CA LEU A 117 -7.83 13.88 3.93
C LEU A 117 -8.13 13.56 5.40
N GLU A 118 -7.79 12.36 5.88
CA GLU A 118 -7.95 12.00 7.30
C GLU A 118 -7.03 12.80 8.21
N ALA A 119 -5.81 13.14 7.77
CA ALA A 119 -4.93 14.04 8.50
C ALA A 119 -5.54 15.45 8.62
N GLN A 120 -6.14 15.96 7.55
CA GLN A 120 -6.84 17.23 7.54
C GLN A 120 -8.07 17.23 8.46
N ARG A 121 -8.88 16.16 8.44
CA ARG A 121 -10.03 16.01 9.36
C ARG A 121 -9.57 16.12 10.81
N LYS A 122 -8.54 15.37 11.19
CA LYS A 122 -8.00 15.37 12.55
C LYS A 122 -7.52 16.76 12.98
N ALA A 123 -6.89 17.51 12.09
CA ALA A 123 -6.45 18.88 12.39
C ALA A 123 -7.64 19.80 12.69
N ILE A 124 -8.68 19.77 11.86
CA ILE A 124 -9.90 20.56 12.03
C ILE A 124 -10.61 20.18 13.33
N GLU A 125 -10.82 18.87 13.57
CA GLU A 125 -11.48 18.40 14.78
C GLU A 125 -10.70 18.79 16.04
N THR A 126 -9.37 18.74 15.99
CA THR A 126 -8.53 19.17 17.12
C THR A 126 -8.73 20.66 17.40
N GLU A 127 -8.74 21.50 16.37
CA GLU A 127 -8.97 22.94 16.53
C GLU A 127 -10.38 23.23 17.10
N ASP A 128 -11.40 22.57 16.59
CA ASP A 128 -12.79 22.72 17.06
C ASP A 128 -12.95 22.27 18.52
N ILE A 129 -12.27 21.19 18.91
CA ILE A 129 -12.26 20.70 20.29
C ILE A 129 -11.56 21.71 21.21
N VAL A 130 -10.42 22.26 20.81
CA VAL A 130 -9.69 23.28 21.61
C VAL A 130 -10.57 24.50 21.84
N LYS A 131 -11.20 25.05 20.80
CA LYS A 131 -12.12 26.20 20.94
C LYS A 131 -13.25 25.91 21.92
N ARG A 132 -13.87 24.73 21.83
CA ARG A 132 -14.95 24.32 22.73
C ARG A 132 -14.49 24.13 24.18
N LEU A 133 -13.24 23.70 24.39
CA LEU A 133 -12.66 23.60 25.73
C LEU A 133 -12.45 24.99 26.33
N ASP A 134 -11.85 25.92 25.59
CA ASP A 134 -11.62 27.29 26.03
C ASP A 134 -12.94 27.99 26.42
N ASP A 135 -13.99 27.84 25.60
CA ASP A 135 -15.33 28.38 25.88
C ASP A 135 -15.93 27.79 27.16
N LEU A 136 -15.76 26.49 27.39
CA LEU A 136 -16.25 25.82 28.60
C LEU A 136 -15.47 26.25 29.84
N GLU A 137 -14.16 26.40 29.73
CA GLU A 137 -13.28 26.87 30.80
C GLU A 137 -13.62 28.31 31.20
N ALA A 138 -13.87 29.20 30.23
CA ALA A 138 -14.32 30.56 30.48
C ALA A 138 -15.65 30.59 31.25
N ARG A 139 -16.65 29.83 30.79
CA ARG A 139 -17.97 29.73 31.45
C ARG A 139 -17.88 29.16 32.87
N LEU A 140 -17.00 28.21 33.11
CA LEU A 140 -16.76 27.64 34.44
C LEU A 140 -16.01 28.62 35.36
N GLY A 141 -15.08 29.40 34.81
CA GLY A 141 -14.37 30.47 35.52
C GLY A 141 -15.29 31.60 35.97
N ASP A 142 -16.28 31.97 35.15
CA ASP A 142 -17.30 32.96 35.50
C ASP A 142 -18.27 32.42 36.57
N ARG A 143 -18.70 31.16 36.45
CA ARG A 143 -19.56 30.52 37.46
C ARG A 143 -18.88 30.44 38.82
N LYS A 144 -17.59 30.08 38.89
CA LYS A 144 -16.84 30.03 40.17
C LYS A 144 -16.71 31.40 40.85
N ARG A 145 -16.68 32.50 40.07
CA ARG A 145 -16.65 33.86 40.62
C ARG A 145 -18.01 34.29 41.19
N GLY A 146 -19.12 33.85 40.59
CA GLY A 146 -20.47 34.21 41.04
C GLY A 146 -21.02 33.46 42.27
N THR A 147 -20.35 32.42 42.75
CA THR A 147 -20.78 31.66 43.95
C THR A 147 -19.99 32.00 45.23
N ASN A 148 -19.01 32.90 45.14
CA ASN A 148 -18.15 33.31 46.25
C ASN A 148 -18.50 34.71 46.83
N ASP A 149 -19.59 35.33 46.34
CA ASP A 149 -20.29 36.48 46.94
C ASP A 149 -21.60 35.99 47.61
#